data_AF-A0A356F618-F1
#
_entry.id   AF-A0A356F618-F1
#
_cell.length_a   1.000
_cell.length_b   1.000
_cell.length_c   1.000
_cell.angle_alpha   90.00
_cell.angle_beta   90.00
_cell.angle_gamma   90.00
#
_symmetry.space_group_name_H-M   'P 1'
#
loop_
_entity.id
_entity.type
_entity.pdbx_description
1 polymer ?
#
loop_
_entity_poly.entity_id
_entity_poly.type
_entity_poly.pdbx_seq_one_letter_code
_entity_poly.pdbx_strand_id
1 'polypeptide(L)' 'MEKFAYNPKSSKAEEFISHDEICAALDYADQNKNNLALVRQILQKAEQEKGLTHREASVLLACDNPEIEAEI' A
#
# COMPACT_ATOMS: atom_id res chain seq x y z
N MET A 1 -13.50 -20.85 13.17
CA MET A 1 -12.28 -20.38 12.47
C MET A 1 -11.63 -19.35 13.37
N GLU A 2 -10.45 -19.66 13.90
CA GLU A 2 -9.66 -18.69 14.64
C GLU A 2 -9.28 -17.55 13.69
N LYS A 3 -9.81 -16.35 13.94
CA LYS A 3 -9.38 -15.14 13.24
C LYS A 3 -8.06 -14.71 13.87
N PHE A 4 -6.96 -15.04 13.20
CA PHE A 4 -5.67 -14.47 13.55
C PHE A 4 -5.68 -12.97 13.25
N ALA A 5 -5.32 -12.14 14.22
CA ALA A 5 -5.15 -10.70 14.00
C ALA A 5 -3.94 -10.47 13.08
N TYR A 6 -4.07 -9.57 12.10
CA TYR A 6 -2.98 -9.26 11.17
C TYR A 6 -1.74 -8.78 11.92
N ASN A 7 -0.63 -9.48 11.72
CA ASN A 7 0.66 -9.17 12.30
C ASN A 7 1.75 -9.25 11.20
N PRO A 8 2.19 -8.11 10.64
CA PRO A 8 3.18 -8.08 9.57
C PRO A 8 4.57 -8.55 10.00
N LYS A 9 4.84 -8.65 11.31
CA LYS A 9 6.10 -9.13 11.88
C LYS A 9 6.05 -10.59 12.30
N SER A 10 4.91 -11.27 12.08
CA SER A 10 4.78 -12.67 12.43
C SER A 10 5.62 -13.55 11.52
N SER A 11 6.13 -14.65 12.08
CA SER A 11 6.79 -15.71 11.31
C SER A 11 5.79 -16.69 10.70
N LYS A 12 4.49 -16.59 11.00
CA LYS A 12 3.44 -17.44 10.43
C LYS A 12 2.70 -16.75 9.30
N ALA A 13 2.63 -17.40 8.15
CA ALA A 13 1.95 -16.91 6.95
C ALA A 13 0.49 -16.50 7.22
N GLU A 14 -0.23 -17.27 8.03
CA GLU A 14 -1.63 -17.02 8.38
C GLU A 14 -1.85 -15.72 9.17
N GLU A 15 -0.79 -15.21 9.80
CA GLU A 15 -0.83 -13.99 10.61
C GLU A 15 -0.38 -12.76 9.81
N PHE A 16 0.56 -12.89 8.86
CA PHE A 16 1.00 -11.76 8.01
C PHE A 16 0.33 -11.70 6.62
N ILE A 17 -0.37 -12.75 6.17
CA ILE A 17 -1.18 -12.76 4.95
C ILE A 17 -2.66 -12.79 5.36
N SER A 18 -3.26 -11.61 5.47
CA SER A 18 -4.66 -11.45 5.83
C SER A 18 -5.47 -10.99 4.63
N HIS A 19 -6.54 -11.73 4.28
CA HIS A 19 -7.45 -11.36 3.20
C HIS A 19 -8.12 -10.01 3.46
N ASP A 20 -8.64 -9.79 4.68
CA ASP A 20 -9.25 -8.53 5.08
C ASP A 20 -8.26 -7.35 4.94
N GLU A 21 -6.98 -7.55 5.30
CA GLU A 21 -5.96 -6.49 5.17
C GLU A 21 -5.62 -6.20 3.72
N ILE A 22 -5.57 -7.23 2.86
CA ILE A 22 -5.34 -7.06 1.41
C ILE A 22 -6.51 -6.30 0.79
N CYS A 23 -7.76 -6.69 1.09
CA CYS A 23 -8.94 -5.97 0.62
C CYS A 23 -8.94 -4.52 1.11
N ALA A 24 -8.62 -4.27 2.38
CA ALA A 24 -8.53 -2.92 2.92
C ALA A 24 -7.43 -2.08 2.25
N ALA A 25 -6.29 -2.69 1.90
CA ALA A 25 -5.22 -2.01 1.17
C ALA A 25 -5.64 -1.66 -0.26
N LEU A 26 -6.36 -2.56 -0.96
CA LEU A 26 -6.90 -2.32 -2.29
C LEU A 26 -7.98 -1.22 -2.28
N ASP A 27 -8.90 -1.26 -1.31
CA ASP A 27 -9.93 -0.22 -1.15
C ASP A 27 -9.31 1.14 -0.86
N TYR A 28 -8.30 1.18 0.02
CA TYR A 28 -7.56 2.40 0.31
C TYR A 28 -6.85 2.94 -0.94
N ALA A 29 -6.26 2.05 -1.75
CA ALA A 29 -5.65 2.43 -3.01
C ALA A 29 -6.67 2.98 -4.01
N ASP A 30 -7.82 2.33 -4.18
CA ASP A 30 -8.86 2.77 -5.11
C ASP A 30 -9.46 4.13 -4.73
N GLN A 31 -9.63 4.38 -3.43
CA GLN A 31 -10.10 5.67 -2.92
C GLN A 31 -9.06 6.80 -3.09
N ASN A 32 -7.76 6.46 -3.11
CA ASN A 32 -6.68 7.44 -3.14
C ASN A 32 -5.89 7.50 -4.45
N LYS A 33 -6.19 6.67 -5.45
CA LYS A 33 -5.48 6.62 -6.74
C LYS A 33 -5.42 7.96 -7.47
N ASN A 34 -6.45 8.79 -7.30
CA ASN A 34 -6.55 10.12 -7.89
C ASN A 34 -6.09 11.25 -6.94
N ASN A 35 -5.68 10.90 -5.71
CA ASN A 35 -5.19 11.85 -4.74
C ASN A 35 -3.71 12.15 -4.99
N LEU A 36 -3.46 13.01 -5.98
CA LEU A 36 -2.10 13.38 -6.40
C LEU A 36 -1.26 13.93 -5.25
N ALA A 37 -1.86 14.63 -4.28
CA ALA A 37 -1.14 15.12 -3.12
C ALA A 37 -0.59 13.96 -2.27
N LEU A 38 -1.40 12.94 -2.00
CA LEU A 38 -0.97 11.76 -1.26
C LEU A 38 0.10 10.98 -2.05
N VAL A 39 -0.15 10.74 -3.33
CA VAL A 39 0.78 10.03 -4.22
C VAL A 39 2.15 10.71 -4.24
N ARG A 40 2.19 12.03 -4.40
CA ARG A 40 3.42 12.84 -4.34
C ARG A 40 4.12 12.73 -2.98
N GLN A 41 3.37 12.72 -1.87
CA GLN A 41 3.95 12.48 -0.54
C GLN A 41 4.58 11.08 -0.42
N ILE A 42 3.93 10.06 -1.00
CA ILE A 42 4.46 8.69 -1.00
C ILE A 42 5.73 8.61 -1.85
N LEU A 43 5.75 9.23 -3.04
CA LEU A 43 6.97 9.32 -3.87
C LEU A 43 8.10 10.02 -3.14
N GLN A 44 7.84 11.16 -2.50
CA GLN A 44 8.85 11.87 -1.69
C GLN A 44 9.37 11.02 -0.52
N LYS A 45 8.53 10.14 0.03
CA LYS A 45 8.96 9.16 1.05
C LYS A 45 9.81 8.05 0.44
N ALA A 46 9.48 7.59 -0.77
CA ALA A 46 10.27 6.61 -1.52
C ALA A 46 11.66 7.15 -1.86
N GLU A 47 11.76 8.42 -2.28
CA GLU A 47 13.03 9.12 -2.51
C GLU A 47 13.96 9.17 -1.29
N GLN A 48 13.42 9.07 -0.07
CA GLN A 48 14.22 9.00 1.15
C GLN A 48 14.81 7.61 1.42
N GLU A 49 14.51 6.61 0.58
CA GLU A 49 15.01 5.23 0.66
C GLU A 49 14.74 4.54 2.01
N LYS A 50 13.68 4.96 2.72
CA LYS A 50 13.28 4.41 4.03
C LYS A 50 12.22 3.30 3.95
N GLY A 51 11.85 2.91 2.73
CA GLY A 51 10.80 1.94 2.46
C GLY A 51 9.39 2.51 2.55
N LEU A 52 8.45 1.77 1.96
CA LEU A 52 7.03 2.07 1.93
C LEU A 52 6.24 0.96 2.63
N THR A 53 5.07 1.30 3.15
CA THR A 53 4.11 0.31 3.64
C THR A 53 3.40 -0.35 2.45
N HIS A 54 2.85 -1.55 2.64
CA HIS A 54 2.07 -2.24 1.61
C HIS A 54 0.87 -1.43 1.13
N ARG A 55 0.23 -0.66 2.03
CA ARG A 55 -0.88 0.24 1.66
C ARG A 55 -0.41 1.39 0.77
N GLU A 56 0.70 2.03 1.11
CA GLU A 56 1.29 3.10 0.28
C GLU A 56 1.73 2.57 -1.08
N ALA A 57 2.38 1.41 -1.12
CA ALA A 57 2.75 0.76 -2.38
C ALA A 57 1.53 0.40 -3.24
N SER A 58 0.43 -0.06 -2.62
CA SER A 58 -0.83 -0.34 -3.33
C SER A 58 -1.43 0.91 -3.95
N VAL A 59 -1.33 2.08 -3.30
CA VAL A 59 -1.81 3.37 -3.85
C VAL A 59 -1.01 3.77 -5.07
N LEU A 60 0.31 3.64 -5.03
CA LEU A 60 1.16 3.90 -6.20
C LEU A 60 0.81 2.97 -7.36
N LEU A 61 0.59 1.67 -7.07
CA LEU A 61 0.23 0.67 -8.07
C LEU A 61 -1.14 0.94 -8.72
N ALA A 62 -2.09 1.49 -7.96
CA ALA A 62 -3.42 1.82 -8.46
C ALA A 62 -3.49 3.19 -9.15
N CYS A 63 -2.40 3.98 -9.14
CA CYS A 63 -2.39 5.31 -9.73
C CYS A 63 -2.25 5.23 -11.26
N ASP A 64 -3.29 5.62 -11.99
CA ASP A 64 -3.31 5.62 -13.47
C ASP A 64 -2.79 6.93 -14.09
N ASN A 65 -2.04 7.75 -13.35
CA ASN A 65 -1.50 9.01 -13.89
C ASN A 65 -0.16 8.77 -14.60
N PRO A 66 -0.06 8.98 -15.92
CA PRO A 66 1.16 8.70 -16.68
C PRO A 66 2.38 9.53 -16.27
N GLU A 67 2.19 10.73 -15.71
CA GLU A 67 3.31 11.53 -15.19
C GLU A 67 3.88 10.92 -13.91
N ILE A 68 3.01 10.45 -13.02
CA ILE A 68 3.40 9.78 -11.76
C ILE A 68 3.99 8.40 -12.07
N GLU A 69 3.40 7.66 -12.98
CA GLU A 69 3.86 6.32 -13.37
C GLU A 69 5.31 6.34 -13.89
N ALA A 70 5.72 7.43 -14.56
CA ALA A 70 7.11 7.61 -14.98
C ALA A 70 8.09 7.92 -13.84
N GLU A 71 7.59 8.32 -12.66
CA GLU A 71 8.39 8.64 -11.47
C GLU A 71 8.48 7.48 -10.46
N ILE A 72 7.60 6.47 -10.58
CA ILE A 72 7.62 5.24 -9.77
C ILE A 72 8.73 4.29 -10.26
#